data_AF-A0A4Q5R9T6-F1
#
_entry.id   AF-A0A4Q5R9T6-F1
#
_cell.length_a   1.000
_cell.length_b   1.000
_cell.length_c   1.000
_cell.angle_alpha   90.00
_cell.angle_beta   90.00
_cell.angle_gamma   90.00
#
_symmetry.space_group_name_H-M   'P 1'
#
loop_
_entity.id
_entity.type
_entity.pdbx_description
1 polymer ?
#
loop_
_entity_poly.entity_id
_entity_poly.type
_entity_poly.pdbx_seq_one_letter_code
_entity_poly.pdbx_strand_id
1 'polypeptide(L)' 'MITSTNTPGISDYLALYQYLSVLTEEQIIKLRRIAVGILPLSAFTEDEVKLLASKQLEQLA' A
#
# COMPACT_ATOMS: atom_id res chain seq x y z
N MET A 1 18.47 22.27 -1.17
CA MET A 1 17.64 21.85 -2.32
C MET A 1 16.52 20.98 -1.77
N ILE A 2 15.28 21.44 -1.82
CA ILE A 2 14.11 20.66 -1.39
C ILE A 2 13.67 19.76 -2.55
N THR A 3 13.99 18.48 -2.51
CA THR A 3 13.48 17.51 -3.49
C THR A 3 12.07 17.12 -3.10
N SER A 4 11.10 17.90 -3.57
CA SER A 4 9.69 17.53 -3.56
C SER A 4 9.46 16.43 -4.59
N THR A 5 9.57 15.16 -4.17
CA THR A 5 9.14 14.01 -4.97
C THR A 5 7.64 13.85 -4.83
N ASN A 6 6.90 14.61 -5.64
CA ASN A 6 5.45 14.56 -5.78
C ASN A 6 5.03 13.43 -6.73
N THR A 7 5.37 12.20 -6.38
CA THR A 7 4.64 11.02 -6.86
C THR A 7 3.64 10.71 -5.74
N PRO A 8 2.39 10.29 -5.98
CA PRO A 8 1.62 9.56 -4.98
C PRO A 8 2.25 8.17 -4.79
N GLY A 9 3.57 8.13 -4.59
CA GLY A 9 4.28 6.97 -4.13
C GLY A 9 3.86 6.80 -2.70
N ILE A 10 3.60 5.55 -2.33
CA ILE A 10 3.53 5.13 -0.93
C ILE A 10 4.87 5.52 -0.32
N SER A 11 4.92 6.75 0.19
CA SER A 11 6.08 7.32 0.86
C SER A 11 6.22 6.69 2.24
N ASP A 12 5.13 6.08 2.72
CA ASP A 12 5.04 5.46 4.01
C ASP A 12 4.14 4.22 3.94
N TYR A 13 4.62 3.10 4.49
CA TYR A 13 3.86 1.85 4.53
C TYR A 13 2.58 1.99 5.35
N LEU A 14 2.48 3.01 6.21
CA LEU A 14 1.25 3.36 6.93
C LEU A 14 0.12 3.73 5.97
N ALA A 15 0.40 4.29 4.78
CA ALA A 15 -0.63 4.55 3.78
C ALA A 15 -1.27 3.25 3.26
N LEU A 16 -0.57 2.11 3.35
CA LEU A 16 -1.15 0.81 2.99
C LEU A 16 -2.08 0.26 4.08
N TYR A 17 -1.92 0.70 5.34
CA TYR A 17 -2.82 0.30 6.42
C TYR A 17 -4.25 0.79 6.21
N GLN A 18 -4.46 1.87 5.44
CA GLN A 18 -5.82 2.32 5.09
C GLN A 18 -6.59 1.25 4.29
N TYR A 19 -5.87 0.39 3.56
CA TYR A 19 -6.45 -0.66 2.73
C TYR A 19 -6.61 -1.98 3.49
N LEU A 20 -6.33 -2.05 4.80
CA LEU A 20 -6.39 -3.29 5.59
C LEU A 20 -7.73 -4.02 5.48
N SER A 21 -8.82 -3.26 5.35
CA SER A 21 -10.17 -3.81 5.21
C SER A 21 -10.40 -4.51 3.86
N VAL A 22 -9.60 -4.21 2.84
CA VAL A 22 -9.73 -4.77 1.49
C VAL A 22 -8.52 -5.57 1.03
N LEU A 23 -7.47 -5.58 1.85
CA LEU A 23 -6.27 -6.40 1.67
C LEU A 23 -6.63 -7.89 1.81
N THR A 24 -6.13 -8.72 0.90
CA THR A 24 -6.20 -10.17 1.04
C THR A 24 -5.18 -10.66 2.07
N GLU A 25 -5.35 -11.87 2.61
CA GLU A 25 -4.40 -12.46 3.58
C GLU A 25 -2.95 -12.42 3.09
N GLU A 26 -2.72 -12.71 1.81
CA GLU A 26 -1.39 -12.64 1.19
C GLU A 26 -0.80 -11.22 1.22
N GLN A 27 -1.62 -10.21 0.95
CA GLN A 27 -1.16 -8.82 0.98
C GLN A 27 -1.03 -8.27 2.41
N ILE A 28 -1.80 -8.78 3.37
CA ILE A 28 -1.60 -8.49 4.80
C ILE A 28 -0.24 -9.04 5.26
N ILE A 29 0.12 -10.25 4.85
CA ILE A 29 1.44 -10.84 5.13
C ILE A 29 2.54 -10.01 4.47
N LYS A 30 2.34 -9.58 3.22
CA LYS A 30 3.27 -8.70 2.49
C LYS A 30 3.46 -7.37 3.22
N LEU A 31 2.36 -6.71 3.62
CA LEU A 31 2.38 -5.46 4.38
C LEU A 31 3.11 -5.63 5.73
N ARG A 32 2.84 -6.73 6.44
CA ARG A 32 3.52 -7.04 7.70
C ARG A 32 5.02 -7.16 7.48
N ARG A 33 5.45 -7.88 6.44
CA ARG A 33 6.88 -8.02 6.08
C ARG A 33 7.53 -6.68 5.76
N ILE A 34 6.79 -5.74 5.16
CA ILE A 34 7.29 -4.38 4.94
C ILE A 34 7.42 -3.63 6.26
N ALA A 35 6.41 -3.71 7.14
CA ALA A 35 6.41 -3.04 8.43
C ALA A 35 7.52 -3.53 9.37
N VAL A 36 7.90 -4.82 9.30
CA VAL A 36 9.05 -5.36 10.03
C VAL A 36 10.40 -5.20 9.30
N GLY A 37 10.43 -4.55 8.14
CA GLY A 37 11.66 -4.28 7.38
C GLY A 37 12.23 -5.48 6.62
N ILE A 38 11.47 -6.55 6.44
CA ILE A 38 11.85 -7.73 5.66
C ILE A 38 11.71 -7.46 4.15
N LEU A 39 10.67 -6.71 3.76
CA LEU A 39 10.41 -6.35 2.37
C LEU A 39 10.48 -4.82 2.17
N PRO A 40 11.00 -4.35 1.02
CA PRO A 40 10.95 -2.93 0.70
C PRO A 40 9.51 -2.50 0.38
N LEU A 41 9.22 -1.20 0.52
CA LEU A 41 7.95 -0.58 0.10
C LEU A 41 7.59 -0.89 -1.37
N SER A 42 8.60 -1.06 -2.22
CA SER A 42 8.47 -1.47 -3.62
C SER A 42 7.89 -2.88 -3.82
N ALA A 43 7.69 -3.65 -2.75
CA ALA A 43 7.04 -4.95 -2.81
C ALA A 43 5.53 -4.84 -3.11
N PHE A 44 4.90 -3.69 -2.84
CA PHE A 44 3.61 -3.33 -3.43
C PHE A 44 3.85 -2.62 -4.75
N THR A 45 3.32 -3.19 -5.83
CA THR A 45 3.34 -2.52 -7.14
C THR A 45 2.22 -1.48 -7.21
N GLU A 46 2.38 -0.48 -8.07
CA GLU A 46 1.35 0.54 -8.30
C GLU A 46 0.01 -0.08 -8.73
N ASP A 47 0.05 -1.18 -9.50
CA ASP A 47 -1.15 -1.96 -9.87
C ASP A 47 -1.85 -2.59 -8.65
N GLU A 48 -1.10 -3.18 -7.72
CA GLU A 48 -1.70 -3.72 -6.48
C GLU A 48 -2.38 -2.62 -5.67
N VAL A 49 -1.78 -1.44 -5.59
CA VAL A 49 -2.32 -0.30 -4.85
C VAL A 49 -3.57 0.26 -5.52
N LYS A 50 -3.57 0.38 -6.86
CA LYS A 50 -4.76 0.77 -7.62
C LYS A 50 -5.89 -0.23 -7.43
N LEU A 51 -5.60 -1.52 -7.44
CA LEU A 51 -6.58 -2.57 -7.21
C LEU A 51 -7.17 -2.46 -5.80
N LEU A 52 -6.34 -2.21 -4.79
CA LEU A 52 -6.78 -1.98 -3.41
C LEU A 52 -7.67 -0.76 -3.28
N ALA A 53 -7.31 0.35 -3.92
CA ALA A 53 -8.13 1.56 -3.92
C ALA A 53 -9.50 1.33 -4.57
N SER A 54 -9.54 0.61 -5.71
CA SER A 54 -10.79 0.23 -6.37
C SER A 54 -11.67 -0.67 -5.50
N LYS A 55 -11.08 -1.67 -4.82
CA LYS A 55 -11.79 -2.53 -3.87
C LYS A 55 -12.33 -1.75 -2.68
N GLN A 56 -11.58 -0.79 -2.16
CA GLN A 56 -12.02 0.06 -1.06
C GLN A 56 -13.23 0.92 -1.46
N LEU A 57 -13.20 1.49 -2.66
CA LEU A 57 -14.33 2.22 -3.24
C LEU A 57 -15.56 1.32 -3.42
N GLU A 58 -15.38 0.09 -3.89
CA GLU A 58 -16.48 -0.88 -4.07
C GLU A 58 -17.10 -1.30 -2.73
N GLN A 59 -16.34 -1.37 -1.64
CA GLN A 59 -16.88 -1.65 -0.30
C GLN A 59 -17.65 -0.46 0.32
N LEU A 60 -17.45 0.75 -0.20
CA LEU A 60 -18.09 1.98 0.28
C LEU A 60 -19.32 2.38 -0.55
N ALA A 61 -19.57 1.71 -1.68
CA ALA A 61 -20.70 1.94 -2.58
C ALA A 61 -21.89 1.03 -2.22
#